data_AF-Q2Y9J1-F1
#
_entry.id   AF-Q2Y9J1-F1
#
_cell.length_a   1.000
_cell.length_b   1.000
_cell.length_c   1.000
_cell.angle_alpha   90.00
_cell.angle_beta   90.00
_cell.angle_gamma   90.00
#
_symmetry.space_group_name_H-M   'P 1'
#
loop_
_entity.id
_entity.type
_entity.pdbx_description
1 polymer ?
#
loop_
_entity_poly.entity_id
_entity_poly.type
_entity_poly.pdbx_seq_one_letter_code
_entity_poly.pdbx_strand_id
1 'polypeptide(L)'
;MLQVTTNNVNTTLDETAGLQNFTSSSSAGDKDDNDILVSSLPSTFSGRLGVLGANTSSAIGAALSGYTGAAGDMGSNVISVTGSTGATITDLGFVGSTGNPLSGVDSGLDTVNGTSILLYTDTANNNIVLGRAGAADGQIVFALYLEETGSPVSGAKIWSVQYAPLRNPNAANPDDAVDLANQVFVAASQNLEFSLAGAPSGQNLFLMFTVANPTTQDVGGVTRITDPAIIATGKDPANQSTGVNITTGDTINTSQAGGPTTFGTNSQMITEQEGIRFSFVTGARQNVTIPNLDQNEADVESNIDFTGVFNARSATFDVVQLQSGKSAVVQVSAFSTAAEPGANFIDGYTGDTPVGINHIKVSQGTTVLIDTSTGGTANGVTVAFNGGVATISGVKAGYNIEYTTVGDHNRVLVENGAALNASGNTHADFDIGGFRLLQVSTATTEVGTHVRFEDDGPSISTTGTEPGLTVDETNLAWR
;
A
#
# COMPACT_ATOMS: atom_id res chain seq x y z
N MET A 1 1.80 -1.25 14.44
CA MET A 1 2.07 -0.51 13.20
C MET A 1 2.30 -1.52 12.09
N LEU A 2 1.82 -1.24 10.88
CA LEU A 2 2.10 -2.08 9.72
C LEU A 2 3.61 -2.19 9.51
N GLN A 3 4.12 -3.41 9.37
CA GLN A 3 5.53 -3.66 9.17
C GLN A 3 5.72 -4.69 8.05
N VAL A 4 6.69 -4.41 7.18
CA VAL A 4 7.25 -5.35 6.21
C VAL A 4 8.72 -5.53 6.59
N THR A 5 9.20 -6.76 6.64
CA THR A 5 10.61 -7.08 6.94
C THR A 5 11.11 -8.17 6.01
N THR A 6 12.36 -8.08 5.58
CA THR A 6 13.01 -9.19 4.88
C THR A 6 13.36 -10.32 5.84
N ASN A 7 13.33 -11.56 5.32
CA ASN A 7 13.71 -12.77 6.04
C ASN A 7 15.12 -13.25 5.67
N ASN A 8 15.89 -12.45 4.91
CA ASN A 8 17.19 -12.83 4.34
C ASN A 8 17.13 -14.13 3.51
N VAL A 9 16.08 -14.28 2.72
CA VAL A 9 15.91 -15.38 1.76
C VAL A 9 16.10 -14.80 0.36
N ASN A 10 16.95 -15.43 -0.45
CA ASN A 10 17.17 -15.02 -1.83
C ASN A 10 16.27 -15.81 -2.79
N THR A 11 16.10 -15.23 -3.97
CA THR A 11 15.66 -15.86 -5.21
C THR A 11 16.81 -15.70 -6.20
N THR A 12 17.65 -16.72 -6.32
CA THR A 12 18.71 -16.74 -7.34
C THR A 12 18.31 -17.66 -8.48
N LEU A 13 18.34 -17.12 -9.69
CA LEU A 13 18.16 -17.85 -10.95
C LEU A 13 19.51 -17.92 -11.66
N ASP A 14 19.96 -19.12 -11.99
CA ASP A 14 21.21 -19.33 -12.73
C ASP A 14 20.91 -19.61 -14.22
N GLU A 15 21.61 -18.92 -15.12
CA GLU A 15 21.50 -19.13 -16.57
C GLU A 15 22.12 -20.46 -17.03
N THR A 16 22.90 -21.13 -16.17
CA THR A 16 23.54 -22.42 -16.42
C THR A 16 22.52 -23.51 -16.74
N ALA A 17 22.73 -24.20 -17.86
CA ALA A 17 21.82 -25.24 -18.33
C ALA A 17 21.57 -26.34 -17.28
N GLY A 18 20.31 -26.50 -16.88
CA GLY A 18 19.90 -27.48 -15.88
C GLY A 18 19.04 -26.83 -14.81
N LEU A 19 18.92 -27.50 -13.66
CA LEU A 19 18.46 -26.85 -12.44
C LEU A 19 19.70 -26.66 -11.57
N GLN A 20 19.97 -25.44 -11.14
CA GLN A 20 20.93 -25.12 -10.12
C GLN A 20 20.19 -24.90 -8.79
N ASN A 21 20.27 -25.91 -7.94
CA ASN A 21 19.78 -25.84 -6.57
C ASN A 21 20.50 -26.89 -5.73
N PHE A 22 20.28 -26.81 -4.42
CA PHE A 22 20.94 -27.67 -3.43
C PHE A 22 20.89 -29.17 -3.75
N THR A 23 19.80 -29.67 -4.34
CA THR A 23 19.64 -31.10 -4.64
C THR A 23 20.14 -31.54 -6.00
N SER A 24 20.16 -30.64 -7.00
CA SER A 24 20.48 -30.98 -8.38
C SER A 24 21.94 -30.73 -8.74
N SER A 25 22.62 -29.78 -8.09
CA SER A 25 24.03 -29.51 -8.37
C SER A 25 25.00 -30.19 -7.41
N SER A 26 26.25 -30.31 -7.86
CA SER A 26 27.40 -30.80 -7.09
C SER A 26 28.38 -29.69 -6.70
N SER A 27 28.42 -28.60 -7.47
CA SER A 27 29.21 -27.38 -7.22
C SER A 27 28.69 -26.66 -5.98
N ALA A 28 29.52 -25.80 -5.37
CA ALA A 28 29.11 -25.07 -4.18
C ALA A 28 28.23 -23.85 -4.50
N GLY A 29 28.56 -23.07 -5.54
CA GLY A 29 27.79 -21.89 -5.99
C GLY A 29 26.43 -22.25 -6.56
N ASP A 30 26.38 -23.29 -7.39
CA ASP A 30 25.10 -23.78 -7.92
C ASP A 30 24.14 -24.37 -6.85
N LYS A 31 24.63 -24.62 -5.61
CA LYS A 31 23.84 -25.23 -4.53
C LYS A 31 23.09 -24.21 -3.70
N ASP A 32 23.54 -22.96 -3.67
CA ASP A 32 22.81 -21.87 -3.01
C ASP A 32 21.79 -21.18 -3.91
N ASP A 33 21.70 -21.61 -5.17
CA ASP A 33 20.65 -21.20 -6.12
C ASP A 33 19.29 -21.82 -5.84
N ASN A 34 18.28 -21.26 -6.52
CA ASN A 34 16.88 -21.55 -6.27
C ASN A 34 16.10 -21.93 -7.52
N ASP A 35 16.79 -22.49 -8.52
CA ASP A 35 16.16 -22.86 -9.78
C ASP A 35 15.06 -23.88 -9.57
N ILE A 36 13.96 -23.63 -10.27
CA ILE A 36 12.78 -24.47 -10.32
C ILE A 36 12.31 -24.60 -11.76
N LEU A 37 11.61 -25.70 -12.06
CA LEU A 37 11.02 -25.90 -13.38
C LEU A 37 10.09 -24.74 -13.75
N VAL A 38 10.25 -24.18 -14.96
CA VAL A 38 9.37 -23.14 -15.50
C VAL A 38 7.89 -23.57 -15.51
N SER A 39 7.63 -24.88 -15.65
CA SER A 39 6.27 -25.43 -15.57
C SER A 39 5.63 -25.34 -14.19
N SER A 40 6.41 -25.04 -13.15
CA SER A 40 5.93 -24.83 -11.77
C SER A 40 5.50 -23.39 -11.48
N LEU A 41 5.67 -22.46 -12.43
CA LEU A 41 5.22 -21.08 -12.25
C LEU A 41 3.72 -21.02 -11.88
N PRO A 42 3.33 -20.16 -10.93
CA PRO A 42 1.93 -19.97 -10.58
C PRO A 42 1.05 -19.66 -11.80
N SER A 43 -0.16 -20.21 -11.84
CA SER A 43 -1.07 -20.05 -13.00
C SER A 43 -1.46 -18.60 -13.25
N THR A 44 -1.64 -17.82 -12.18
CA THR A 44 -1.86 -16.36 -12.25
C THR A 44 -0.69 -15.66 -12.95
N PHE A 45 0.53 -16.05 -12.64
CA PHE A 45 1.73 -15.43 -13.19
C PHE A 45 1.97 -15.85 -14.64
N SER A 46 2.02 -17.15 -14.92
CA SER A 46 2.20 -17.69 -16.27
C SER A 46 1.09 -17.27 -17.23
N GLY A 47 -0.17 -17.21 -16.77
CA GLY A 47 -1.29 -16.70 -17.55
C GLY A 47 -1.13 -15.23 -17.93
N ARG A 48 -0.70 -14.38 -16.98
CA ARG A 48 -0.45 -12.95 -17.26
C ARG A 48 0.70 -12.76 -18.24
N LEU A 49 1.80 -13.50 -18.08
CA LEU A 49 2.95 -13.46 -18.99
C LEU A 49 2.55 -13.86 -20.42
N GLY A 50 1.69 -14.88 -20.58
CA GLY A 50 1.13 -15.27 -21.87
C GLY A 50 0.34 -14.15 -22.56
N VAL A 51 -0.47 -13.39 -21.81
CA VAL A 51 -1.18 -12.20 -22.32
C VAL A 51 -0.21 -11.10 -22.76
N LEU A 52 0.92 -10.97 -22.06
CA LEU A 52 1.99 -10.00 -22.36
C LEU A 52 2.94 -10.46 -23.47
N GLY A 53 2.71 -11.65 -24.06
CA GLY A 53 3.52 -12.21 -25.15
C GLY A 53 4.80 -12.94 -24.71
N ALA A 54 5.00 -13.16 -23.41
CA ALA A 54 6.16 -13.86 -22.85
C ALA A 54 5.78 -15.30 -22.47
N ASN A 55 5.75 -16.21 -23.45
CA ASN A 55 5.34 -17.60 -23.23
C ASN A 55 6.37 -18.39 -22.42
N THR A 56 5.92 -19.25 -21.50
CA THR A 56 6.81 -20.08 -20.68
C THR A 56 7.72 -21.01 -21.49
N SER A 57 7.35 -21.36 -22.73
CA SER A 57 8.17 -22.16 -23.64
C SER A 57 9.42 -21.45 -24.16
N SER A 58 9.49 -20.12 -24.05
CA SER A 58 10.66 -19.32 -24.46
C SER A 58 11.46 -18.82 -23.25
N ALA A 59 11.09 -19.19 -22.04
CA ALA A 59 11.89 -18.88 -20.85
C ALA A 59 13.16 -19.74 -20.84
N ILE A 60 14.27 -19.14 -20.39
CA ILE A 60 15.54 -19.86 -20.21
C ILE A 60 15.62 -20.54 -18.84
N GLY A 61 14.97 -19.95 -17.82
CA GLY A 61 14.96 -20.47 -16.46
C GLY A 61 13.90 -19.80 -15.59
N ALA A 62 13.67 -20.36 -14.40
CA ALA A 62 12.83 -19.79 -13.36
C ALA A 62 13.40 -20.14 -11.98
N ALA A 63 13.18 -19.28 -10.99
CA ALA A 63 13.55 -19.54 -9.61
C ALA A 63 12.42 -19.19 -8.64
N LEU A 64 12.45 -19.83 -7.47
CA LEU A 64 11.51 -19.59 -6.36
C LEU A 64 12.29 -19.34 -5.09
N SER A 65 12.01 -18.23 -4.40
CA SER A 65 12.74 -17.83 -3.19
C SER A 65 12.97 -18.98 -2.21
N GLY A 66 14.23 -19.24 -1.86
CA GLY A 66 14.64 -20.27 -0.90
C GLY A 66 14.28 -21.71 -1.27
N TYR A 67 13.95 -21.99 -2.54
CA TYR A 67 13.74 -23.34 -3.03
C TYR A 67 15.08 -24.09 -3.11
N THR A 68 15.09 -25.34 -2.66
CA THR A 68 16.28 -26.18 -2.57
C THR A 68 16.24 -27.39 -3.50
N GLY A 69 15.09 -27.65 -4.15
CA GLY A 69 14.86 -28.86 -4.94
C GLY A 69 14.45 -30.10 -4.13
N ALA A 70 14.42 -30.01 -2.79
CA ALA A 70 13.98 -31.11 -1.95
C ALA A 70 12.51 -31.50 -2.22
N ALA A 71 12.19 -32.78 -2.07
CA ALA A 71 10.84 -33.29 -2.31
C ALA A 71 9.82 -32.61 -1.38
N GLY A 72 8.81 -31.94 -1.97
CA GLY A 72 7.79 -31.20 -1.23
C GLY A 72 8.22 -29.81 -0.77
N ASP A 73 9.42 -29.36 -1.14
CA ASP A 73 9.83 -27.98 -0.94
C ASP A 73 8.97 -27.04 -1.79
N MET A 74 8.44 -26.00 -1.16
CA MET A 74 7.59 -24.99 -1.78
C MET A 74 8.24 -23.60 -1.72
N GLY A 75 9.54 -23.51 -1.41
CA GLY A 75 10.24 -22.26 -1.19
C GLY A 75 9.88 -21.60 0.15
N SER A 76 10.56 -20.50 0.42
CA SER A 76 10.51 -19.73 1.67
C SER A 76 10.13 -18.28 1.41
N ASN A 77 9.49 -17.64 2.37
CA ASN A 77 9.09 -16.24 2.26
C ASN A 77 10.32 -15.32 2.25
N VAL A 78 10.42 -14.44 1.25
CA VAL A 78 11.42 -13.34 1.22
C VAL A 78 11.08 -12.27 2.25
N ILE A 79 9.78 -12.03 2.47
CA ILE A 79 9.30 -11.03 3.43
C ILE A 79 8.30 -11.61 4.41
N SER A 80 8.27 -11.02 5.60
CA SER A 80 7.20 -11.16 6.57
C SER A 80 6.44 -9.83 6.67
N VAL A 81 5.12 -9.92 6.85
CA VAL A 81 4.21 -8.78 6.93
C VAL A 81 3.41 -8.90 8.22
N THR A 82 3.46 -7.86 9.04
CA THR A 82 2.70 -7.78 10.28
C THR A 82 1.78 -6.57 10.21
N GLY A 83 0.46 -6.80 10.18
CA GLY A 83 -0.52 -5.74 10.26
C GLY A 83 -0.54 -5.05 11.63
N SER A 84 -1.08 -3.85 11.70
CA SER A 84 -1.44 -3.24 12.99
C SER A 84 -2.49 -4.08 13.72
N THR A 85 -2.57 -3.94 15.05
CA THR A 85 -3.60 -4.62 15.84
C THR A 85 -5.00 -4.22 15.35
N GLY A 86 -5.86 -5.22 15.10
CA GLY A 86 -7.21 -5.00 14.58
C GLY A 86 -7.28 -4.60 13.10
N ALA A 87 -6.15 -4.59 12.39
CA ALA A 87 -6.08 -4.31 10.96
C ALA A 87 -6.15 -5.57 10.12
N THR A 88 -6.62 -5.43 8.88
CA THR A 88 -6.53 -6.47 7.85
C THR A 88 -5.64 -5.99 6.73
N ILE A 89 -4.61 -6.74 6.39
CA ILE A 89 -3.80 -6.50 5.17
C ILE A 89 -4.72 -6.63 3.96
N THR A 90 -4.73 -5.62 3.10
CA THR A 90 -5.60 -5.57 1.92
C THR A 90 -4.87 -5.79 0.61
N ASP A 91 -3.56 -5.55 0.58
CA ASP A 91 -2.75 -5.62 -0.64
C ASP A 91 -1.25 -5.75 -0.30
N LEU A 92 -0.52 -6.52 -1.11
CA LEU A 92 0.93 -6.51 -1.22
C LEU A 92 1.33 -6.35 -2.69
N GLY A 93 2.20 -5.39 -2.98
CA GLY A 93 2.62 -5.15 -4.37
C GLY A 93 4.05 -4.64 -4.50
N PHE A 94 4.61 -4.81 -5.69
CA PHE A 94 5.91 -4.25 -6.03
C PHE A 94 5.81 -2.77 -6.34
N VAL A 95 6.74 -2.00 -5.77
CA VAL A 95 6.88 -0.56 -5.93
C VAL A 95 8.36 -0.19 -6.09
N GLY A 96 8.63 1.03 -6.55
CA GLY A 96 9.96 1.62 -6.49
C GLY A 96 10.28 2.19 -5.11
N SER A 97 11.47 2.77 -4.97
CA SER A 97 12.00 3.33 -3.72
C SER A 97 11.14 4.43 -3.08
N THR A 98 10.27 5.08 -3.86
CA THR A 98 9.35 6.12 -3.36
C THR A 98 7.94 5.58 -3.06
N GLY A 99 7.73 4.26 -3.10
CA GLY A 99 6.44 3.61 -2.90
C GLY A 99 5.46 3.71 -4.08
N ASN A 100 5.89 4.27 -5.22
CA ASN A 100 5.08 4.35 -6.43
C ASN A 100 5.33 3.13 -7.34
N PRO A 101 4.37 2.72 -8.19
CA PRO A 101 4.62 1.68 -9.20
C PRO A 101 5.84 1.99 -10.07
N LEU A 102 6.61 0.97 -10.42
CA LEU A 102 7.75 1.10 -11.34
C LEU A 102 7.21 1.43 -12.73
N SER A 103 7.78 2.45 -13.36
CA SER A 103 7.36 2.92 -14.69
C SER A 103 8.57 3.43 -15.46
N GLY A 104 9.28 2.51 -16.11
CA GLY A 104 10.48 2.83 -16.89
C GLY A 104 11.69 3.16 -16.02
N VAL A 105 11.76 2.57 -14.83
CA VAL A 105 12.91 2.74 -13.92
C VAL A 105 14.06 1.89 -14.44
N ASP A 106 15.24 2.47 -14.62
CA ASP A 106 16.43 1.71 -15.01
C ASP A 106 16.78 0.67 -13.93
N SER A 107 16.86 -0.61 -14.30
CA SER A 107 17.22 -1.67 -13.37
C SER A 107 18.70 -1.64 -12.98
N GLY A 108 19.54 -0.94 -13.75
CA GLY A 108 21.00 -1.06 -13.69
C GLY A 108 21.56 -2.30 -14.38
N LEU A 109 20.70 -3.12 -15.00
CA LEU A 109 21.06 -4.32 -15.74
C LEU A 109 20.94 -4.08 -17.24
N ASP A 110 21.83 -4.71 -17.99
CA ASP A 110 21.79 -4.72 -19.45
C ASP A 110 21.58 -6.15 -19.96
N THR A 111 20.96 -6.27 -21.13
CA THR A 111 21.09 -7.50 -21.94
C THR A 111 22.55 -7.68 -22.39
N VAL A 112 22.94 -8.90 -22.77
CA VAL A 112 24.29 -9.19 -23.33
C VAL A 112 24.70 -8.28 -24.51
N ASN A 113 23.74 -7.71 -25.24
CA ASN A 113 23.97 -6.79 -26.36
C ASN A 113 24.11 -5.31 -25.94
N GLY A 114 24.07 -5.01 -24.64
CA GLY A 114 24.21 -3.66 -24.08
C GLY A 114 22.93 -2.82 -24.13
N THR A 115 21.76 -3.42 -24.33
CA THR A 115 20.48 -2.73 -24.18
C THR A 115 20.07 -2.74 -22.72
N SER A 116 19.87 -1.55 -22.14
CA SER A 116 19.43 -1.39 -20.76
C SER A 116 18.02 -1.93 -20.53
N ILE A 117 17.78 -2.41 -19.32
CA ILE A 117 16.53 -3.05 -18.93
C ILE A 117 15.76 -2.09 -18.02
N LEU A 118 14.53 -1.75 -18.42
CA LEU A 118 13.66 -0.86 -17.70
C LEU A 118 12.57 -1.64 -16.97
N LEU A 119 12.32 -1.30 -15.71
CA LEU A 119 11.36 -1.94 -14.83
C LEU A 119 9.98 -1.30 -14.92
N TYR A 120 8.95 -2.15 -14.99
CA TYR A 120 7.55 -1.76 -14.99
C TYR A 120 6.75 -2.66 -14.05
N THR A 121 6.01 -2.08 -13.10
CA THR A 121 4.97 -2.79 -12.37
C THR A 121 3.81 -3.06 -13.34
N ASP A 122 3.30 -4.29 -13.40
CA ASP A 122 2.21 -4.64 -14.29
C ASP A 122 0.91 -3.93 -13.87
N THR A 123 0.21 -3.37 -14.86
CA THR A 123 -0.98 -2.53 -14.62
C THR A 123 -2.24 -3.32 -14.28
N ALA A 124 -2.28 -4.63 -14.55
CA ALA A 124 -3.40 -5.48 -14.18
C ALA A 124 -3.15 -6.27 -12.89
N ASN A 125 -1.89 -6.39 -12.47
CA ASN A 125 -1.48 -7.10 -11.27
C ASN A 125 -0.17 -6.51 -10.70
N ASN A 126 -0.28 -5.69 -9.66
CA ASN A 126 0.85 -5.04 -8.98
C ASN A 126 1.81 -6.02 -8.28
N ASN A 127 1.44 -7.31 -8.15
CA ASN A 127 2.35 -8.35 -7.70
C ASN A 127 3.37 -8.76 -8.79
N ILE A 128 3.30 -8.19 -10.00
CA ILE A 128 4.23 -8.52 -11.10
C ILE A 128 5.09 -7.30 -11.45
N VAL A 129 6.40 -7.52 -11.59
CA VAL A 129 7.35 -6.57 -12.20
C VAL A 129 7.92 -7.18 -13.47
N LEU A 130 8.05 -6.36 -14.50
CA LEU A 130 8.60 -6.72 -15.80
C LEU A 130 9.90 -5.94 -16.03
N GLY A 131 10.99 -6.64 -16.31
CA GLY A 131 12.20 -6.05 -16.88
C GLY A 131 12.11 -6.08 -18.41
N ARG A 132 12.03 -4.91 -19.05
CA ARG A 132 11.88 -4.78 -20.52
C ARG A 132 13.08 -4.13 -21.16
N ALA A 133 13.50 -4.64 -22.31
CA ALA A 133 14.63 -4.07 -23.05
C ALA A 133 14.29 -2.67 -23.63
N GLY A 134 14.96 -1.63 -23.14
CA GLY A 134 15.04 -0.28 -23.69
C GLY A 134 13.78 0.60 -23.61
N ALA A 135 12.58 0.03 -23.63
CA ALA A 135 11.31 0.78 -23.65
C ALA A 135 10.14 -0.02 -23.06
N ALA A 136 9.00 0.65 -22.85
CA ALA A 136 7.79 0.08 -22.25
C ALA A 136 7.14 -1.03 -23.09
N ASP A 137 7.30 -0.97 -24.42
CA ASP A 137 6.87 -2.00 -25.38
C ASP A 137 8.01 -2.95 -25.77
N GLY A 138 9.18 -2.80 -25.15
CA GLY A 138 10.33 -3.68 -25.32
C GLY A 138 10.03 -5.12 -24.90
N GLN A 139 10.81 -6.04 -25.45
CA GLN A 139 10.72 -7.46 -25.08
C GLN A 139 10.97 -7.63 -23.57
N ILE A 140 10.19 -8.53 -22.96
CA ILE A 140 10.39 -8.91 -21.56
C ILE A 140 11.66 -9.75 -21.48
N VAL A 141 12.64 -9.28 -20.71
CA VAL A 141 13.93 -9.96 -20.46
C VAL A 141 13.81 -10.85 -19.23
N PHE A 142 13.16 -10.36 -18.18
CA PHE A 142 12.78 -11.15 -17.02
C PHE A 142 11.47 -10.62 -16.42
N ALA A 143 10.83 -11.41 -15.57
CA ALA A 143 9.70 -10.99 -14.79
C ALA A 143 9.76 -11.56 -13.36
N LEU A 144 9.23 -10.81 -12.42
CA LEU A 144 9.12 -11.20 -11.01
C LEU A 144 7.64 -11.31 -10.63
N TYR A 145 7.32 -12.23 -9.72
CA TYR A 145 6.00 -12.36 -9.14
C TYR A 145 6.04 -12.53 -7.63
N LEU A 146 5.29 -11.68 -6.93
CA LEU A 146 5.09 -11.70 -5.50
C LEU A 146 3.91 -12.63 -5.16
N GLU A 147 4.22 -13.84 -4.72
CA GLU A 147 3.21 -14.79 -4.25
C GLU A 147 2.91 -14.54 -2.78
N GLU A 148 1.72 -14.04 -2.48
CA GLU A 148 1.27 -13.81 -1.10
C GLU A 148 1.07 -15.13 -0.35
N THR A 149 1.41 -15.14 0.94
CA THR A 149 1.31 -16.31 1.80
C THR A 149 0.62 -15.99 3.14
N GLY A 150 -0.01 -17.00 3.73
CA GLY A 150 -0.78 -16.89 4.96
C GLY A 150 -2.25 -16.59 4.74
N SER A 151 -3.09 -16.92 5.74
CA SER A 151 -4.50 -16.53 5.79
C SER A 151 -4.85 -16.11 7.22
N PRO A 152 -4.91 -14.79 7.51
CA PRO A 152 -4.68 -13.65 6.61
C PRO A 152 -3.23 -13.53 6.11
N VAL A 153 -3.02 -12.71 5.07
CA VAL A 153 -1.70 -12.46 4.46
C VAL A 153 -0.69 -12.02 5.53
N SER A 154 0.45 -12.70 5.58
CA SER A 154 1.50 -12.48 6.59
C SER A 154 2.93 -12.56 6.04
N GLY A 155 3.08 -12.74 4.74
CA GLY A 155 4.39 -12.77 4.08
C GLY A 155 4.23 -13.04 2.59
N ALA A 156 5.35 -13.08 1.88
CA ALA A 156 5.34 -13.40 0.46
C ALA A 156 6.63 -14.08 0.01
N LYS A 157 6.51 -14.89 -1.04
CA LYS A 157 7.61 -15.48 -1.81
C LYS A 157 7.82 -14.68 -3.09
N ILE A 158 9.01 -14.75 -3.65
CA ILE A 158 9.31 -14.16 -4.96
C ILE A 158 9.65 -15.28 -5.94
N TRP A 159 8.91 -15.29 -7.04
CA TRP A 159 9.23 -16.04 -8.24
C TRP A 159 9.97 -15.14 -9.23
N SER A 160 10.97 -15.67 -9.90
CA SER A 160 11.58 -15.04 -11.08
C SER A 160 11.47 -15.97 -12.29
N VAL A 161 11.38 -15.38 -13.47
CA VAL A 161 11.49 -16.08 -14.76
C VAL A 161 12.26 -15.20 -15.72
N GLN A 162 13.13 -15.81 -16.51
CA GLN A 162 14.00 -15.10 -17.44
C GLN A 162 13.81 -15.60 -18.88
N TYR A 163 13.97 -14.69 -19.83
CA TYR A 163 13.71 -14.91 -21.26
C TYR A 163 14.88 -14.53 -22.16
N ALA A 164 15.81 -13.72 -21.67
CA ALA A 164 17.04 -13.40 -22.38
C ALA A 164 18.20 -13.24 -21.38
N PRO A 165 19.42 -13.61 -21.78
CA PRO A 165 20.59 -13.57 -20.91
C PRO A 165 20.95 -12.13 -20.52
N LEU A 166 21.42 -11.97 -19.30
CA LEU A 166 21.88 -10.71 -18.74
C LEU A 166 23.38 -10.53 -18.96
N ARG A 167 23.84 -9.29 -18.88
CA ARG A 167 25.26 -8.98 -18.93
C ARG A 167 25.83 -8.98 -17.51
N ASN A 168 26.68 -9.95 -17.22
CA ASN A 168 27.36 -10.06 -15.93
C ASN A 168 28.74 -9.38 -15.99
N PRO A 169 29.20 -8.73 -14.90
CA PRO A 169 30.51 -8.06 -14.84
C PRO A 169 31.71 -8.92 -15.26
N ASN A 170 31.70 -10.20 -14.92
CA ASN A 170 32.75 -11.17 -15.15
C ASN A 170 32.20 -12.45 -15.79
N ALA A 171 32.06 -12.43 -17.11
CA ALA A 171 31.59 -13.57 -17.93
C ALA A 171 32.48 -14.84 -17.89
N ALA A 172 33.52 -14.88 -17.04
CA ALA A 172 34.34 -16.07 -16.79
C ALA A 172 34.00 -16.75 -15.45
N ASN A 173 33.14 -16.14 -14.63
CA ASN A 173 32.68 -16.66 -13.36
C ASN A 173 31.18 -16.95 -13.48
N PRO A 174 30.74 -18.23 -13.52
CA PRO A 174 29.31 -18.56 -13.59
C PRO A 174 28.56 -17.99 -12.37
N ASP A 175 29.16 -18.06 -11.19
CA ASP A 175 28.56 -17.54 -9.95
C ASP A 175 28.64 -15.99 -9.82
N ASP A 176 28.79 -15.24 -10.92
CA ASP A 176 28.83 -13.77 -10.90
C ASP A 176 27.42 -13.18 -10.86
N ALA A 177 26.85 -13.03 -9.67
CA ALA A 177 25.49 -12.54 -9.52
C ALA A 177 25.32 -11.03 -9.84
N VAL A 178 24.25 -10.71 -10.57
CA VAL A 178 23.68 -9.36 -10.65
C VAL A 178 22.32 -9.30 -9.96
N ASP A 179 21.97 -8.15 -9.37
CA ASP A 179 20.73 -7.98 -8.59
C ASP A 179 19.96 -6.71 -8.96
N LEU A 180 18.86 -6.45 -8.26
CA LEU A 180 18.01 -5.27 -8.47
C LEU A 180 18.11 -4.27 -7.31
N ALA A 181 19.28 -4.21 -6.66
CA ALA A 181 19.50 -3.45 -5.44
C ALA A 181 19.01 -1.99 -5.57
N ASN A 182 18.22 -1.56 -4.58
CA ASN A 182 17.63 -0.22 -4.49
C ASN A 182 16.64 0.15 -5.61
N GLN A 183 16.25 -0.80 -6.46
CA GLN A 183 15.25 -0.57 -7.51
C GLN A 183 13.89 -1.16 -7.15
N VAL A 184 13.86 -2.37 -6.60
CA VAL A 184 12.60 -3.11 -6.33
C VAL A 184 12.31 -3.17 -4.84
N PHE A 185 11.11 -2.72 -4.47
CA PHE A 185 10.58 -2.72 -3.12
C PHE A 185 9.23 -3.43 -3.09
N VAL A 186 8.82 -3.91 -1.91
CA VAL A 186 7.45 -4.35 -1.65
C VAL A 186 6.79 -3.38 -0.70
N ALA A 187 5.56 -2.99 -1.00
CA ALA A 187 4.69 -2.24 -0.11
C ALA A 187 3.51 -3.11 0.35
N ALA A 188 3.13 -2.95 1.62
CA ALA A 188 1.90 -3.49 2.17
C ALA A 188 0.87 -2.38 2.38
N SER A 189 -0.40 -2.73 2.21
CA SER A 189 -1.55 -1.90 2.57
C SER A 189 -2.43 -2.64 3.55
N GLN A 190 -3.10 -1.90 4.44
CA GLN A 190 -4.06 -2.46 5.38
C GLN A 190 -5.26 -1.52 5.57
N ASN A 191 -6.36 -2.08 6.04
CA ASN A 191 -7.52 -1.33 6.54
C ASN A 191 -7.47 -1.25 8.06
N LEU A 192 -7.61 -0.04 8.59
CA LEU A 192 -7.80 0.20 10.02
C LEU A 192 -9.25 0.63 10.27
N GLU A 193 -9.96 -0.16 11.06
CA GLU A 193 -11.33 0.14 11.49
C GLU A 193 -11.32 0.73 12.90
N PHE A 194 -11.91 1.91 13.03
CA PHE A 194 -11.93 2.66 14.29
C PHE A 194 -13.24 2.45 15.03
N SER A 195 -13.16 2.38 16.36
CA SER A 195 -14.31 2.13 17.21
C SER A 195 -14.80 3.42 17.86
N LEU A 196 -16.11 3.62 17.83
CA LEU A 196 -16.81 4.66 18.58
C LEU A 196 -17.59 4.10 19.78
N ALA A 197 -17.36 2.84 20.12
CA ALA A 197 -17.98 2.24 21.29
C ALA A 197 -17.56 3.03 22.55
N GLY A 198 -18.53 3.57 23.29
CA GLY A 198 -18.28 4.40 24.46
C GLY A 198 -18.04 5.89 24.16
N ALA A 199 -18.23 6.35 22.92
CA ALA A 199 -18.13 7.78 22.60
C ALA A 199 -19.12 8.61 23.45
N PRO A 200 -18.68 9.72 24.08
CA PRO A 200 -19.58 10.58 24.85
C PRO A 200 -20.73 11.10 23.96
N SER A 201 -21.92 11.29 24.52
CA SER A 201 -23.09 11.80 23.77
C SER A 201 -23.27 13.29 24.05
N GLY A 202 -23.49 14.09 23.01
CA GLY A 202 -23.68 15.54 23.14
C GLY A 202 -22.86 16.34 22.13
N GLN A 203 -22.73 17.64 22.40
CA GLN A 203 -21.91 18.59 21.66
C GLN A 203 -20.52 18.63 22.27
N ASN A 204 -19.52 18.12 21.56
CA ASN A 204 -18.13 18.05 22.02
C ASN A 204 -17.27 19.04 21.22
N LEU A 205 -16.18 19.51 21.81
CA LEU A 205 -15.14 20.22 21.05
C LEU A 205 -14.41 19.25 20.11
N PHE A 206 -14.04 18.08 20.64
CA PHE A 206 -13.36 17.03 19.88
C PHE A 206 -13.82 15.64 20.31
N LEU A 207 -13.59 14.65 19.45
CA LEU A 207 -13.59 13.25 19.83
C LEU A 207 -12.25 12.65 19.41
N MET A 208 -11.54 12.02 20.34
CA MET A 208 -10.35 11.24 20.03
C MET A 208 -10.68 9.76 20.21
N PHE A 209 -10.49 8.95 19.18
CA PHE A 209 -10.88 7.54 19.17
C PHE A 209 -9.89 6.66 18.41
N THR A 210 -9.85 5.38 18.74
CA THR A 210 -8.87 4.42 18.19
C THR A 210 -9.57 3.09 17.83
N VAL A 211 -8.78 2.09 17.44
CA VAL A 211 -9.25 0.73 17.17
C VAL A 211 -9.83 0.07 18.43
N ALA A 212 -10.65 -0.97 18.25
CA ALA A 212 -11.12 -1.76 19.39
C ALA A 212 -9.94 -2.52 20.05
N ASN A 213 -9.87 -2.49 21.39
CA ASN A 213 -8.80 -3.10 22.18
C ASN A 213 -7.38 -2.66 21.75
N PRO A 214 -7.07 -1.35 21.82
CA PRO A 214 -5.80 -0.82 21.36
C PRO A 214 -4.63 -1.32 22.21
N THR A 215 -3.47 -1.45 21.57
CA THR A 215 -2.20 -1.72 22.24
C THR A 215 -1.73 -0.46 22.96
N THR A 216 -1.18 -0.62 24.16
CA THR A 216 -0.73 0.51 24.99
C THR A 216 0.67 0.30 25.53
N GLN A 217 1.34 1.42 25.83
CA GLN A 217 2.64 1.45 26.49
C GLN A 217 2.69 2.62 27.47
N ASP A 218 3.43 2.46 28.57
CA ASP A 218 3.73 3.59 29.47
C ASP A 218 4.90 4.40 28.92
N VAL A 219 4.70 5.70 28.72
CA VAL A 219 5.76 6.64 28.33
C VAL A 219 5.80 7.77 29.34
N GLY A 220 6.73 7.69 30.28
CA GLY A 220 6.92 8.73 31.29
C GLY A 220 5.73 8.87 32.24
N GLY A 221 5.10 7.76 32.63
CA GLY A 221 3.94 7.75 33.54
C GLY A 221 2.61 8.12 32.87
N VAL A 222 2.59 8.20 31.54
CA VAL A 222 1.36 8.37 30.75
C VAL A 222 1.15 7.11 29.92
N THR A 223 0.02 6.43 30.13
CA THR A 223 -0.38 5.32 29.26
C THR A 223 -0.80 5.85 27.90
N ARG A 224 -0.02 5.50 26.87
CA ARG A 224 -0.25 5.93 25.49
C ARG A 224 -0.65 4.75 24.62
N ILE A 225 -1.59 4.99 23.71
CA ILE A 225 -2.02 4.06 22.68
C ILE A 225 -0.98 4.08 21.55
N THR A 226 -0.44 2.91 21.20
CA THR A 226 0.56 2.76 20.13
C THR A 226 -0.06 2.56 18.76
N ASP A 227 -1.32 2.14 18.71
CA ASP A 227 -2.09 2.09 17.47
C ASP A 227 -2.51 3.50 17.02
N PRO A 228 -2.77 3.73 15.73
CA PRO A 228 -3.28 5.02 15.26
C PRO A 228 -4.59 5.41 15.97
N ALA A 229 -4.79 6.71 16.13
CA ALA A 229 -6.03 7.29 16.61
C ALA A 229 -6.49 8.38 15.63
N ILE A 230 -7.78 8.70 15.67
CA ILE A 230 -8.39 9.78 14.93
C ILE A 230 -8.89 10.82 15.93
N ILE A 231 -8.62 12.08 15.65
CA ILE A 231 -9.24 13.23 16.31
C ILE A 231 -10.24 13.81 15.33
N ALA A 232 -11.50 13.89 15.73
CA ALA A 232 -12.56 14.51 14.96
C ALA A 232 -13.06 15.79 15.64
N THR A 233 -13.23 16.85 14.86
CA THR A 233 -13.76 18.16 15.31
C THR A 233 -14.77 18.67 14.29
N GLY A 234 -15.58 19.67 14.68
CA GLY A 234 -16.30 20.48 13.69
C GLY A 234 -15.36 21.14 12.67
N LYS A 235 -15.94 21.74 11.63
CA LYS A 235 -15.16 22.45 10.60
C LYS A 235 -14.45 23.63 11.22
N ASP A 236 -15.11 24.56 11.91
CA ASP A 236 -14.44 25.71 12.52
C ASP A 236 -14.68 25.74 14.05
N PRO A 237 -14.05 24.82 14.81
CA PRO A 237 -14.26 24.69 16.25
C PRO A 237 -13.71 25.90 17.00
N ALA A 238 -14.26 26.16 18.18
CA ALA A 238 -13.77 27.23 19.04
C ALA A 238 -12.34 26.92 19.51
N ASN A 239 -11.43 27.90 19.43
CA ASN A 239 -10.16 27.83 20.18
C ASN A 239 -10.47 28.08 21.67
N GLN A 240 -10.86 27.02 22.36
CA GLN A 240 -11.29 27.05 23.75
C GLN A 240 -10.17 27.56 24.69
N SER A 241 -8.90 27.34 24.32
CA SER A 241 -7.74 27.80 25.08
C SER A 241 -7.61 29.33 25.13
N THR A 242 -8.27 30.06 24.22
CA THR A 242 -8.38 31.54 24.27
C THR A 242 -9.45 32.05 25.24
N GLY A 243 -10.18 31.16 25.91
CA GLY A 243 -11.20 31.48 26.91
C GLY A 243 -12.63 31.61 26.37
N VAL A 244 -12.88 31.15 25.15
CA VAL A 244 -14.22 31.07 24.56
C VAL A 244 -14.90 29.73 24.86
N ASN A 245 -16.23 29.70 24.83
CA ASN A 245 -16.99 28.46 24.99
C ASN A 245 -17.00 27.67 23.68
N ILE A 246 -17.05 26.33 23.77
CA ILE A 246 -17.05 25.46 22.58
C ILE A 246 -18.20 25.78 21.60
N THR A 247 -19.33 26.26 22.12
CA THR A 247 -20.52 26.63 21.35
C THR A 247 -20.38 27.92 20.54
N THR A 248 -19.23 28.62 20.62
CA THR A 248 -18.95 29.78 19.75
C THR A 248 -18.34 29.38 18.41
N GLY A 249 -17.94 28.11 18.26
CA GLY A 249 -17.50 27.53 16.99
C GLY A 249 -18.26 26.22 16.73
N ASP A 250 -17.80 25.48 15.72
CA ASP A 250 -18.41 24.22 15.34
C ASP A 250 -18.12 23.10 16.34
N THR A 251 -19.15 22.37 16.75
CA THR A 251 -19.03 21.23 17.67
C THR A 251 -19.22 19.92 16.94
N ILE A 252 -18.50 18.87 17.34
CA ILE A 252 -18.79 17.51 16.88
C ILE A 252 -19.84 16.84 17.76
N ASN A 253 -20.83 16.24 17.11
CA ASN A 253 -21.97 15.61 17.77
C ASN A 253 -21.98 14.11 17.58
N THR A 254 -22.27 13.41 18.67
CA THR A 254 -22.45 11.95 18.69
C THR A 254 -23.70 11.59 19.47
N SER A 255 -24.44 10.62 18.95
CA SER A 255 -25.58 10.02 19.66
C SER A 255 -25.40 8.49 19.74
N GLN A 256 -25.69 7.91 20.91
CA GLN A 256 -25.71 6.46 21.12
C GLN A 256 -27.12 5.85 20.95
N ALA A 257 -28.13 6.66 20.61
CA ALA A 257 -29.52 6.21 20.59
C ALA A 257 -29.85 5.48 19.28
N GLY A 258 -29.89 4.14 19.32
CA GLY A 258 -30.63 3.31 18.36
C GLY A 258 -29.86 2.73 17.15
N GLY A 259 -28.52 2.79 17.12
CA GLY A 259 -27.71 2.24 16.03
C GLY A 259 -26.19 2.39 16.25
N PRO A 260 -25.36 2.09 15.22
CA PRO A 260 -23.93 2.42 15.28
C PRO A 260 -23.76 3.94 15.46
N THR A 261 -22.82 4.35 16.32
CA THR A 261 -22.54 5.77 16.59
C THR A 261 -22.20 6.50 15.29
N THR A 262 -22.94 7.57 15.00
CA THR A 262 -22.72 8.45 13.85
C THR A 262 -22.11 9.77 14.30
N PHE A 263 -21.43 10.44 13.38
CA PHE A 263 -20.95 11.80 13.53
C PHE A 263 -21.90 12.77 12.83
N GLY A 264 -22.32 13.77 13.58
CA GLY A 264 -22.87 15.01 13.06
C GLY A 264 -22.04 16.21 13.51
N THR A 265 -22.46 17.40 13.12
CA THR A 265 -21.91 18.67 13.61
C THR A 265 -23.06 19.56 14.07
N ASN A 266 -22.79 20.57 14.90
CA ASN A 266 -23.72 21.64 15.29
C ASN A 266 -25.16 21.20 15.60
N SER A 267 -26.05 21.24 14.61
CA SER A 267 -27.47 20.86 14.72
C SER A 267 -27.75 19.36 14.53
N GLN A 268 -26.76 18.50 14.84
CA GLN A 268 -26.77 17.03 14.77
C GLN A 268 -26.58 16.40 13.38
N MET A 269 -26.77 17.14 12.28
CA MET A 269 -26.39 16.71 10.92
C MET A 269 -25.43 17.72 10.29
N ILE A 270 -24.67 17.32 9.27
CA ILE A 270 -23.82 18.21 8.48
C ILE A 270 -24.70 18.96 7.47
N THR A 271 -25.01 20.22 7.78
CA THR A 271 -25.78 21.12 6.91
C THR A 271 -24.87 21.88 5.94
N GLU A 272 -25.44 22.67 5.03
CA GLU A 272 -24.68 23.32 3.96
C GLU A 272 -23.50 24.16 4.49
N GLN A 273 -22.31 23.92 3.91
CA GLN A 273 -21.02 24.52 4.27
C GLN A 273 -20.43 24.12 5.62
N GLU A 274 -21.16 23.35 6.45
CA GLU A 274 -20.62 22.72 7.64
C GLU A 274 -19.80 21.46 7.27
N GLY A 275 -18.99 20.97 8.21
CA GLY A 275 -18.19 19.78 8.00
C GLY A 275 -17.53 19.27 9.25
N ILE A 276 -16.78 18.18 9.09
CA ILE A 276 -16.00 17.54 10.14
C ILE A 276 -14.58 17.39 9.66
N ARG A 277 -13.62 17.81 10.49
CA ARG A 277 -12.21 17.52 10.27
C ARG A 277 -11.83 16.25 11.02
N PHE A 278 -11.15 15.35 10.33
CA PHE A 278 -10.55 14.14 10.91
C PHE A 278 -9.04 14.25 10.78
N SER A 279 -8.31 14.23 11.91
CA SER A 279 -6.85 14.22 11.96
C SER A 279 -6.36 12.87 12.45
N PHE A 280 -5.32 12.33 11.81
CA PHE A 280 -4.80 11.00 12.10
C PHE A 280 -3.52 11.15 12.90
N VAL A 281 -3.45 10.51 14.06
CA VAL A 281 -2.38 10.72 15.04
C VAL A 281 -1.86 9.40 15.61
N THR A 282 -0.71 9.47 16.25
CA THR A 282 -0.07 8.38 17.00
C THR A 282 0.22 8.81 18.44
N GLY A 283 0.30 7.82 19.34
CA GLY A 283 0.65 8.05 20.73
C GLY A 283 -0.44 8.80 21.52
N ALA A 284 -1.71 8.60 21.20
CA ALA A 284 -2.83 9.21 21.93
C ALA A 284 -2.81 8.82 23.42
N ARG A 285 -3.09 9.76 24.33
CA ARG A 285 -3.23 9.45 25.77
C ARG A 285 -4.50 8.64 26.01
N GLN A 286 -4.37 7.46 26.62
CA GLN A 286 -5.46 6.49 26.74
C GLN A 286 -6.68 7.01 27.50
N ASN A 287 -6.49 7.79 28.57
CA ASN A 287 -7.59 8.25 29.43
C ASN A 287 -8.52 9.25 28.73
N VAL A 288 -7.99 10.02 27.77
CA VAL A 288 -8.75 11.04 27.01
C VAL A 288 -9.00 10.58 25.57
N THR A 289 -9.04 9.25 25.36
CA THR A 289 -9.35 8.61 24.08
C THR A 289 -10.49 7.62 24.29
N ILE A 290 -11.47 7.60 23.41
CA ILE A 290 -12.56 6.61 23.38
C ILE A 290 -11.95 5.20 23.40
N PRO A 291 -12.39 4.30 24.30
CA PRO A 291 -13.65 4.36 25.06
C PRO A 291 -13.60 5.08 26.43
N ASN A 292 -12.46 5.65 26.83
CA ASN A 292 -12.30 6.26 28.17
C ASN A 292 -12.63 7.76 28.22
N LEU A 293 -12.71 8.42 27.05
CA LEU A 293 -13.04 9.84 26.93
C LEU A 293 -14.46 10.12 27.42
N ASP A 294 -14.61 11.05 28.38
CA ASP A 294 -15.92 11.58 28.77
C ASP A 294 -16.22 12.95 28.11
N GLN A 295 -17.47 13.40 28.25
CA GLN A 295 -17.95 14.65 27.65
C GLN A 295 -17.23 15.89 28.20
N ASN A 296 -16.94 15.94 29.51
CA ASN A 296 -16.25 17.09 30.09
C ASN A 296 -14.80 17.15 29.63
N GLU A 297 -14.17 15.99 29.47
CA GLU A 297 -12.82 15.89 28.92
C GLU A 297 -12.78 16.29 27.44
N ALA A 298 -13.79 15.91 26.67
CA ALA A 298 -13.95 16.19 25.25
C ALA A 298 -14.23 17.69 24.94
N ASP A 299 -14.57 18.49 25.95
CA ASP A 299 -14.81 19.93 25.85
C ASP A 299 -13.55 20.78 26.17
N VAL A 300 -12.45 20.13 26.55
CA VAL A 300 -11.21 20.79 26.97
C VAL A 300 -10.12 20.59 25.92
N GLU A 301 -9.72 21.65 25.23
CA GLU A 301 -8.76 21.57 24.11
C GLU A 301 -7.41 20.99 24.53
N SER A 302 -6.95 21.27 25.75
CA SER A 302 -5.70 20.70 26.26
C SER A 302 -5.71 19.17 26.42
N ASN A 303 -6.88 18.52 26.34
CA ASN A 303 -7.02 17.07 26.38
C ASN A 303 -6.83 16.41 25.01
N ILE A 304 -6.61 17.18 23.93
CA ILE A 304 -6.19 16.65 22.63
C ILE A 304 -4.71 16.21 22.71
N ASP A 305 -4.42 15.15 23.46
CA ASP A 305 -3.05 14.71 23.77
C ASP A 305 -2.61 13.51 22.91
N PHE A 306 -1.68 13.79 22.00
CA PHE A 306 -1.00 12.83 21.13
C PHE A 306 0.48 13.22 20.96
N THR A 307 1.31 12.33 20.41
CA THR A 307 2.76 12.59 20.25
C THR A 307 3.23 12.76 18.82
N GLY A 308 2.46 12.30 17.83
CA GLY A 308 2.82 12.42 16.43
C GLY A 308 1.61 12.34 15.51
N VAL A 309 1.81 12.65 14.23
CA VAL A 309 0.81 12.45 13.18
C VAL A 309 0.92 11.05 12.59
N PHE A 310 -0.14 10.60 11.94
CA PHE A 310 -0.18 9.36 11.19
C PHE A 310 -0.50 9.65 9.73
N ASN A 311 0.42 9.33 8.83
CA ASN A 311 0.22 9.57 7.41
C ASN A 311 -0.57 8.42 6.77
N ALA A 312 -1.53 8.77 5.94
CA ALA A 312 -2.26 7.86 5.07
C ALA A 312 -2.28 8.43 3.64
N ARG A 313 -2.60 7.60 2.65
CA ARG A 313 -2.90 8.08 1.27
C ARG A 313 -4.38 8.02 0.94
N SER A 314 -5.14 7.19 1.66
CA SER A 314 -6.57 7.03 1.43
C SER A 314 -7.34 6.91 2.75
N ALA A 315 -8.63 7.15 2.68
CA ALA A 315 -9.56 6.76 3.73
C ALA A 315 -10.94 6.54 3.12
N THR A 316 -11.81 5.91 3.89
CA THR A 316 -13.21 5.76 3.53
C THR A 316 -14.12 6.13 4.69
N PHE A 317 -15.31 6.57 4.36
CA PHE A 317 -16.37 6.85 5.29
C PHE A 317 -17.73 6.53 4.66
N ASP A 318 -18.69 6.20 5.51
CA ASP A 318 -20.07 5.96 5.12
C ASP A 318 -20.90 7.21 5.33
N VAL A 319 -21.77 7.51 4.36
CA VAL A 319 -22.88 8.45 4.56
C VAL A 319 -24.06 7.65 5.10
N VAL A 320 -24.38 7.82 6.37
CA VAL A 320 -25.23 6.86 7.12
C VAL A 320 -26.65 7.35 7.37
N GLN A 321 -26.87 8.66 7.44
CA GLN A 321 -28.21 9.25 7.52
C GLN A 321 -28.34 10.38 6.51
N LEU A 322 -29.51 10.48 5.90
CA LEU A 322 -29.85 11.53 4.93
C LEU A 322 -31.38 11.68 4.90
N GLN A 323 -31.87 12.90 4.66
CA GLN A 323 -33.30 13.14 4.49
C GLN A 323 -33.88 12.31 3.33
N SER A 324 -34.86 11.44 3.62
CA SER A 324 -35.38 10.46 2.65
C SER A 324 -35.80 11.08 1.31
N GLY A 325 -35.42 10.42 0.21
CA GLY A 325 -35.76 10.84 -1.16
C GLY A 325 -34.90 11.98 -1.73
N LYS A 326 -33.90 12.45 -0.99
CA LYS A 326 -32.95 13.48 -1.43
C LYS A 326 -31.56 12.89 -1.71
N SER A 327 -30.66 13.73 -2.21
CA SER A 327 -29.22 13.45 -2.27
C SER A 327 -28.41 14.62 -1.72
N ALA A 328 -27.18 14.37 -1.29
CA ALA A 328 -26.24 15.38 -0.81
C ALA A 328 -25.18 15.74 -1.86
N VAL A 329 -24.48 16.83 -1.59
CA VAL A 329 -23.19 17.17 -2.21
C VAL A 329 -22.13 17.05 -1.13
N VAL A 330 -21.24 16.08 -1.25
CA VAL A 330 -20.13 15.88 -0.32
C VAL A 330 -18.88 16.48 -0.94
N GLN A 331 -18.16 17.28 -0.18
CA GLN A 331 -16.86 17.81 -0.58
C GLN A 331 -15.78 17.29 0.37
N VAL A 332 -14.64 16.89 -0.20
CA VAL A 332 -13.52 16.31 0.54
C VAL A 332 -12.25 17.08 0.20
N SER A 333 -11.53 17.52 1.22
CA SER A 333 -10.23 18.20 1.12
C SER A 333 -9.23 17.53 2.06
N ALA A 334 -8.01 17.27 1.62
CA ALA A 334 -6.97 16.64 2.43
C ALA A 334 -5.79 17.58 2.68
N PHE A 335 -5.12 17.38 3.81
CA PHE A 335 -4.05 18.24 4.31
C PHE A 335 -2.96 17.44 5.02
N SER A 336 -1.74 17.98 5.00
CA SER A 336 -0.64 17.58 5.86
C SER A 336 -0.38 18.68 6.89
N THR A 337 -0.31 18.27 8.16
CA THR A 337 -0.12 19.14 9.31
C THR A 337 1.05 18.68 10.18
N ALA A 338 1.53 19.56 11.06
CA ALA A 338 2.52 19.22 12.09
C ALA A 338 1.85 18.52 13.29
N ALA A 339 2.66 17.95 14.19
CA ALA A 339 2.15 17.42 15.45
C ALA A 339 1.96 18.55 16.47
N GLU A 340 0.71 18.99 16.63
CA GLU A 340 0.35 20.15 17.46
C GLU A 340 -0.64 19.74 18.58
N PRO A 341 -0.20 19.02 19.62
CA PRO A 341 -1.11 18.53 20.66
C PRO A 341 -1.56 19.64 21.62
N GLY A 342 -2.66 19.36 22.30
CA GLY A 342 -3.29 20.19 23.33
C GLY A 342 -3.82 21.49 22.74
N ALA A 343 -3.56 22.60 23.46
CA ALA A 343 -4.01 23.94 23.10
C ALA A 343 -3.47 24.47 21.75
N ASN A 344 -2.50 23.78 21.13
CA ASN A 344 -1.98 24.17 19.83
C ASN A 344 -2.79 23.56 18.66
N PHE A 345 -3.66 22.58 18.93
CA PHE A 345 -4.27 21.76 17.90
C PHE A 345 -5.20 22.57 16.98
N ILE A 346 -6.03 23.47 17.54
CA ILE A 346 -6.93 24.31 16.75
C ILE A 346 -6.18 25.48 16.12
N ASP A 347 -5.20 26.06 16.83
CA ASP A 347 -4.32 27.11 16.28
C ASP A 347 -3.58 26.65 15.02
N GLY A 348 -3.20 25.38 14.99
CA GLY A 348 -2.50 24.71 13.91
C GLY A 348 -3.23 24.69 12.56
N TYR A 349 -4.56 24.87 12.55
CA TYR A 349 -5.37 24.77 11.31
C TYR A 349 -4.96 25.78 10.24
N THR A 350 -4.38 26.92 10.64
CA THR A 350 -3.90 27.94 9.71
C THR A 350 -2.58 27.59 9.02
N GLY A 351 -1.83 26.60 9.54
CA GLY A 351 -0.54 26.15 9.02
C GLY A 351 -0.59 24.93 8.10
N ASP A 352 -1.78 24.38 7.86
CA ASP A 352 -1.96 23.14 7.10
C ASP A 352 -1.59 23.30 5.62
N THR A 353 -0.88 22.30 5.09
CA THR A 353 -0.52 22.23 3.67
C THR A 353 -1.53 21.38 2.90
N PRO A 354 -2.22 21.89 1.86
CA PRO A 354 -3.15 21.10 1.06
C PRO A 354 -2.47 19.93 0.36
N VAL A 355 -3.11 18.77 0.36
CA VAL A 355 -2.72 17.57 -0.39
C VAL A 355 -3.87 17.21 -1.33
N GLY A 356 -3.61 17.24 -2.64
CA GLY A 356 -4.67 17.07 -3.64
C GLY A 356 -5.27 15.66 -3.64
N ILE A 357 -6.60 15.57 -3.70
CA ILE A 357 -7.33 14.35 -4.00
C ILE A 357 -7.33 14.15 -5.51
N ASN A 358 -6.89 12.97 -5.98
CA ASN A 358 -6.84 12.62 -7.40
C ASN A 358 -7.77 11.47 -7.76
N HIS A 359 -8.35 10.79 -6.77
CA HIS A 359 -9.24 9.67 -7.01
C HIS A 359 -10.32 9.58 -5.94
N ILE A 360 -11.53 9.31 -6.43
CA ILE A 360 -12.74 9.01 -5.67
C ILE A 360 -13.33 7.71 -6.21
N LYS A 361 -13.77 6.86 -5.29
CA LYS A 361 -14.64 5.72 -5.55
C LYS A 361 -15.85 5.81 -4.63
N VAL A 362 -17.04 5.63 -5.20
CA VAL A 362 -18.29 5.57 -4.44
C VAL A 362 -18.93 4.22 -4.69
N SER A 363 -19.35 3.56 -3.62
CA SER A 363 -20.02 2.26 -3.68
C SER A 363 -21.26 2.21 -2.81
N GLN A 364 -22.15 1.27 -3.11
CA GLN A 364 -23.27 0.88 -2.27
C GLN A 364 -23.21 -0.63 -2.07
N GLY A 365 -22.87 -1.08 -0.85
CA GLY A 365 -22.53 -2.48 -0.60
C GLY A 365 -21.38 -2.91 -1.52
N THR A 366 -21.59 -3.96 -2.30
CA THR A 366 -20.58 -4.46 -3.26
C THR A 366 -20.63 -3.77 -4.63
N THR A 367 -21.61 -2.89 -4.87
CA THR A 367 -21.79 -2.24 -6.18
C THR A 367 -21.00 -0.95 -6.25
N VAL A 368 -20.08 -0.84 -7.21
CA VAL A 368 -19.37 0.41 -7.50
C VAL A 368 -20.29 1.32 -8.33
N LEU A 369 -20.57 2.52 -7.82
CA LEU A 369 -21.42 3.53 -8.44
C LEU A 369 -20.63 4.56 -9.25
N ILE A 370 -19.39 4.81 -8.88
CA ILE A 370 -18.40 5.52 -9.70
C ILE A 370 -17.02 5.15 -9.18
N ASP A 371 -16.07 5.02 -10.10
CA ASP A 371 -14.66 4.90 -9.81
C ASP A 371 -13.92 5.77 -10.83
N THR A 372 -13.31 6.84 -10.34
CA THR A 372 -12.65 7.84 -11.20
C THR A 372 -11.36 7.33 -11.84
N SER A 373 -10.80 6.20 -11.37
CA SER A 373 -9.61 5.57 -11.96
C SER A 373 -9.93 4.75 -13.21
N THR A 374 -11.11 4.16 -13.26
CA THR A 374 -11.55 3.25 -14.34
C THR A 374 -12.69 3.84 -15.18
N GLY A 375 -13.18 5.03 -14.83
CA GLY A 375 -14.28 5.70 -15.53
C GLY A 375 -15.61 4.97 -15.39
N GLY A 376 -15.88 4.38 -14.21
CA GLY A 376 -17.05 3.52 -13.96
C GLY A 376 -18.42 4.14 -14.30
N THR A 377 -19.48 3.32 -14.25
CA THR A 377 -20.85 3.74 -14.62
C THR A 377 -21.45 4.70 -13.59
N ALA A 378 -21.48 6.00 -13.88
CA ALA A 378 -22.09 7.05 -13.04
C ALA A 378 -23.60 6.83 -12.83
N ASN A 379 -23.96 6.04 -11.80
CA ASN A 379 -25.33 5.70 -11.42
C ASN A 379 -26.03 6.85 -10.68
N GLY A 380 -26.04 8.04 -11.28
CA GLY A 380 -26.55 9.27 -10.67
C GLY A 380 -25.59 9.95 -9.68
N VAL A 381 -24.36 9.45 -9.56
CA VAL A 381 -23.26 10.08 -8.80
C VAL A 381 -22.27 10.71 -9.78
N THR A 382 -21.85 11.94 -9.52
CA THR A 382 -20.81 12.64 -10.30
C THR A 382 -19.69 13.14 -9.40
N VAL A 383 -18.44 13.09 -9.89
CA VAL A 383 -17.27 13.60 -9.19
C VAL A 383 -16.62 14.70 -10.02
N ALA A 384 -16.29 15.82 -9.38
CA ALA A 384 -15.48 16.88 -9.97
C ALA A 384 -14.27 17.17 -9.06
N PHE A 385 -13.12 17.41 -9.67
CA PHE A 385 -11.91 17.84 -8.95
C PHE A 385 -11.59 19.29 -9.30
N ASN A 386 -11.43 20.14 -8.29
CA ASN A 386 -11.05 21.53 -8.47
C ASN A 386 -9.96 21.91 -7.46
N GLY A 387 -8.76 22.25 -7.93
CA GLY A 387 -7.65 22.63 -7.06
C GLY A 387 -7.23 21.55 -6.03
N GLY A 388 -7.45 20.26 -6.34
CA GLY A 388 -7.18 19.15 -5.43
C GLY A 388 -8.31 18.84 -4.43
N VAL A 389 -9.43 19.55 -4.50
CA VAL A 389 -10.65 19.27 -3.74
C VAL A 389 -11.60 18.43 -4.58
N ALA A 390 -12.17 17.37 -3.99
CA ALA A 390 -13.15 16.53 -4.65
C ALA A 390 -14.58 16.93 -4.25
N THR A 391 -15.46 17.13 -5.23
CA THR A 391 -16.90 17.36 -5.03
C THR A 391 -17.68 16.18 -5.61
N ILE A 392 -18.39 15.47 -4.74
CA ILE A 392 -19.22 14.31 -5.06
C ILE A 392 -20.70 14.71 -4.95
N SER A 393 -21.41 14.76 -6.08
CA SER A 393 -22.84 15.08 -6.13
C SER A 393 -23.69 13.84 -6.34
N GLY A 394 -24.89 13.83 -5.78
CA GLY A 394 -25.84 12.71 -5.91
C GLY A 394 -25.67 11.64 -4.83
N VAL A 395 -24.98 11.96 -3.74
CA VAL A 395 -24.70 11.02 -2.63
C VAL A 395 -25.98 10.72 -1.85
N LYS A 396 -26.20 9.46 -1.48
CA LYS A 396 -27.37 9.01 -0.69
C LYS A 396 -26.91 8.26 0.55
N ALA A 397 -27.81 8.12 1.52
CA ALA A 397 -27.58 7.26 2.68
C ALA A 397 -27.25 5.81 2.25
N GLY A 398 -26.29 5.20 2.93
CA GLY A 398 -25.73 3.88 2.63
C GLY A 398 -24.66 3.89 1.54
N TYR A 399 -24.21 5.05 1.06
CA TYR A 399 -23.06 5.14 0.16
C TYR A 399 -21.77 5.20 0.96
N ASN A 400 -20.79 4.43 0.52
CA ASN A 400 -19.42 4.45 1.00
C ASN A 400 -18.58 5.30 0.04
N ILE A 401 -17.82 6.26 0.57
CA ILE A 401 -16.94 7.13 -0.21
C ILE A 401 -15.50 6.85 0.19
N GLU A 402 -14.72 6.36 -0.76
CA GLU A 402 -13.27 6.22 -0.67
C GLU A 402 -12.60 7.33 -1.47
N TYR A 403 -11.58 7.96 -0.88
CA TYR A 403 -10.75 8.94 -1.57
C TYR A 403 -9.27 8.55 -1.48
N THR A 404 -8.52 8.95 -2.49
CA THR A 404 -7.06 8.80 -2.56
C THR A 404 -6.42 10.13 -2.92
N THR A 405 -5.28 10.41 -2.30
CA THR A 405 -4.51 11.65 -2.46
C THR A 405 -3.24 11.45 -3.29
N VAL A 406 -2.68 12.54 -3.82
CA VAL A 406 -1.45 12.56 -4.63
C VAL A 406 -0.18 12.27 -3.82
N GLY A 407 -0.27 12.28 -2.49
CA GLY A 407 0.84 12.07 -1.56
C GLY A 407 0.29 11.92 -0.15
N ASP A 408 1.15 11.72 0.84
CA ASP A 408 0.70 11.45 2.20
C ASP A 408 -0.02 12.65 2.83
N HIS A 409 -1.15 12.38 3.48
CA HIS A 409 -1.93 13.34 4.27
C HIS A 409 -2.20 12.77 5.67
N ASN A 410 -2.47 13.66 6.62
CA ASN A 410 -2.78 13.28 8.01
C ASN A 410 -3.98 14.05 8.58
N ARG A 411 -4.67 14.81 7.73
CA ARG A 411 -5.93 15.47 8.05
C ARG A 411 -6.83 15.52 6.82
N VAL A 412 -8.14 15.35 7.02
CA VAL A 412 -9.17 15.49 5.98
C VAL A 412 -10.34 16.31 6.51
N LEU A 413 -10.88 17.19 5.68
CA LEU A 413 -12.15 17.88 5.89
C LEU A 413 -13.20 17.24 4.98
N VAL A 414 -14.28 16.73 5.59
CA VAL A 414 -15.48 16.28 4.87
C VAL A 414 -16.60 17.27 5.17
N GLU A 415 -17.14 17.90 4.14
CA GLU A 415 -18.14 18.97 4.26
C GLU A 415 -19.34 18.75 3.34
N ASN A 416 -20.46 19.40 3.68
CA ASN A 416 -21.55 19.55 2.74
C ASN A 416 -21.21 20.68 1.76
N GLY A 417 -20.88 20.30 0.53
CA GLY A 417 -20.46 21.21 -0.52
C GLY A 417 -21.60 22.01 -1.17
N ALA A 418 -22.84 21.89 -0.67
CA ALA A 418 -23.95 22.68 -1.16
C ALA A 418 -23.83 24.16 -0.77
N ALA A 419 -24.37 25.04 -1.61
CA ALA A 419 -24.46 26.46 -1.31
C ALA A 419 -25.54 26.72 -0.23
N LEU A 420 -25.33 27.69 0.66
CA LEU A 420 -26.30 28.05 1.72
C LEU A 420 -27.70 28.43 1.21
N ASN A 421 -27.82 28.84 -0.06
CA ASN A 421 -29.09 29.19 -0.70
C ASN A 421 -29.61 28.09 -1.65
N ALA A 422 -29.05 26.87 -1.58
CA ALA A 422 -29.47 25.77 -2.41
C ALA A 422 -30.95 25.43 -2.13
N SER A 423 -31.71 25.13 -3.18
CA SER A 423 -33.13 24.73 -3.07
C SER A 423 -33.39 23.45 -3.86
N GLY A 424 -34.36 22.66 -3.43
CA GLY A 424 -34.70 21.37 -4.05
C GLY A 424 -34.24 20.15 -3.23
N ASN A 425 -33.93 19.06 -3.93
CA ASN A 425 -33.73 17.72 -3.34
C ASN A 425 -32.31 17.18 -3.51
N THR A 426 -31.34 18.02 -3.91
CA THR A 426 -29.98 17.59 -4.29
C THR A 426 -28.89 18.16 -3.39
N HIS A 427 -29.25 18.56 -2.16
CA HIS A 427 -28.36 19.25 -1.21
C HIS A 427 -28.61 18.83 0.25
N ALA A 428 -29.17 17.64 0.47
CA ALA A 428 -29.61 17.23 1.80
C ALA A 428 -28.48 17.17 2.83
N ASP A 429 -28.83 17.52 4.07
CA ASP A 429 -28.04 17.26 5.25
C ASP A 429 -27.75 15.77 5.42
N PHE A 430 -26.63 15.45 6.05
CA PHE A 430 -26.22 14.07 6.26
C PHE A 430 -25.38 13.87 7.52
N ASP A 431 -25.33 12.61 7.96
CA ASP A 431 -24.38 12.13 8.96
C ASP A 431 -23.30 11.27 8.32
N ILE A 432 -22.13 11.26 8.97
CA ILE A 432 -21.01 10.39 8.61
C ILE A 432 -20.91 9.26 9.63
N GLY A 433 -20.59 8.06 9.18
CA GLY A 433 -20.28 6.92 10.04
C GLY A 433 -19.19 6.05 9.42
N GLY A 434 -18.86 4.94 10.09
CA GLY A 434 -18.01 3.90 9.51
C GLY A 434 -16.64 4.39 9.00
N PHE A 435 -16.05 5.40 9.65
CA PHE A 435 -14.78 5.98 9.21
C PHE A 435 -13.66 4.94 9.36
N ARG A 436 -12.94 4.68 8.25
CA ARG A 436 -11.84 3.72 8.19
C ARG A 436 -10.67 4.37 7.46
N LEU A 437 -9.46 4.17 7.97
CA LEU A 437 -8.27 4.51 7.20
C LEU A 437 -7.99 3.35 6.24
N LEU A 438 -7.92 3.68 4.94
CA LEU A 438 -7.60 2.74 3.88
C LEU A 438 -6.19 3.04 3.41
N GLN A 439 -5.42 2.02 3.05
CA GLN A 439 -4.11 2.21 2.44
C GLN A 439 -3.19 3.12 3.27
N VAL A 440 -2.83 2.63 4.44
CA VAL A 440 -1.65 3.11 5.15
C VAL A 440 -0.42 2.54 4.44
N SER A 441 -0.08 3.07 3.27
CA SER A 441 1.20 2.74 2.65
C SER A 441 2.30 3.40 3.47
N THR A 442 2.92 2.65 4.39
CA THR A 442 4.02 3.20 5.21
C THR A 442 5.16 2.22 5.44
N ALA A 443 4.99 0.95 5.10
CA ALA A 443 6.07 -0.04 5.19
C ALA A 443 6.46 -0.50 3.78
N THR A 444 7.43 0.19 3.20
CA THR A 444 8.19 -0.29 2.05
C THR A 444 9.42 -1.03 2.53
N THR A 445 9.76 -2.14 1.90
CA THR A 445 11.01 -2.86 2.16
C THR A 445 11.69 -3.17 0.84
N GLU A 446 12.98 -2.88 0.76
CA GLU A 446 13.82 -3.23 -0.38
C GLU A 446 13.90 -4.76 -0.48
N VAL A 447 13.64 -5.29 -1.66
CA VAL A 447 13.77 -6.74 -1.93
C VAL A 447 14.62 -7.03 -3.16
N GLY A 448 15.06 -6.00 -3.89
CA GLY A 448 15.88 -6.15 -5.08
C GLY A 448 17.23 -6.82 -4.81
N THR A 449 17.82 -6.61 -3.63
CA THR A 449 19.04 -7.32 -3.18
C THR A 449 18.83 -8.83 -2.94
N HIS A 450 17.57 -9.27 -2.85
CA HIS A 450 17.19 -10.67 -2.70
C HIS A 450 16.75 -11.32 -4.02
N VAL A 451 16.82 -10.61 -5.14
CA VAL A 451 16.54 -11.13 -6.48
C VAL A 451 17.82 -11.10 -7.29
N ARG A 452 18.36 -12.27 -7.62
CA ARG A 452 19.68 -12.43 -8.23
C ARG A 452 19.59 -13.24 -9.51
N PHE A 453 20.49 -12.92 -10.42
CA PHE A 453 20.70 -13.65 -11.67
C PHE A 453 22.18 -13.96 -11.82
N GLU A 454 22.53 -15.22 -11.99
CA GLU A 454 23.90 -15.70 -12.17
C GLU A 454 24.17 -16.06 -13.64
N ASP A 455 25.44 -15.98 -14.04
CA ASP A 455 25.90 -16.16 -15.41
C ASP A 455 26.00 -17.66 -15.73
N ASP A 456 25.80 -18.06 -16.99
CA ASP A 456 26.01 -19.46 -17.39
C ASP A 456 27.52 -19.83 -17.43
N GLY A 457 28.38 -18.82 -17.39
CA GLY A 457 29.81 -18.93 -17.52
C GLY A 457 30.24 -19.51 -18.88
N PRO A 458 31.55 -19.64 -19.11
CA PRO A 458 32.05 -20.17 -20.38
C PRO A 458 31.76 -21.67 -20.49
N SER A 459 30.75 -22.06 -21.27
CA SER A 459 30.51 -23.47 -21.60
C SER A 459 31.25 -23.89 -22.89
N ILE A 460 31.99 -25.00 -22.82
CA ILE A 460 32.52 -25.68 -24.00
C ILE A 460 31.74 -26.98 -24.22
N SER A 461 30.88 -26.99 -25.24
CA SER A 461 30.23 -28.22 -25.70
C SER A 461 31.11 -28.91 -26.73
N THR A 462 31.75 -30.03 -26.39
CA THR A 462 32.45 -30.87 -27.37
C THR A 462 31.43 -31.72 -28.14
N THR A 463 30.65 -31.08 -29.02
CA THR A 463 29.84 -31.83 -29.99
C THR A 463 30.70 -32.25 -31.17
N GLY A 464 31.32 -33.42 -31.08
CA GLY A 464 32.10 -34.04 -32.15
C GLY A 464 32.95 -35.23 -31.68
N THR A 465 33.33 -36.12 -32.59
CA THR A 465 34.36 -37.13 -32.33
C THR A 465 35.68 -36.43 -32.05
N GLU A 466 36.28 -36.71 -30.88
CA GLU A 466 37.60 -36.23 -30.52
C GLU A 466 38.61 -36.55 -31.65
N PRO A 467 39.39 -35.57 -32.17
CA PRO A 467 40.35 -35.86 -33.23
C PRO A 467 41.38 -36.86 -32.70
N GLY A 468 41.37 -38.07 -33.26
CA GLY A 468 42.42 -39.05 -32.99
C GLY A 468 43.76 -38.52 -33.48
N LEU A 469 44.64 -38.14 -32.55
CA LEU A 469 46.03 -37.83 -32.85
C LEU A 469 46.71 -39.08 -33.36
N THR A 470 46.90 -39.16 -34.68
CA THR A 470 47.79 -40.17 -35.28
C THR A 470 49.17 -39.56 -35.31
N VAL A 471 50.06 -40.02 -34.43
CA VAL A 471 51.46 -39.61 -34.45
C VAL A 471 52.18 -40.50 -35.46
N ASP A 472 52.94 -39.90 -36.37
CA ASP A 472 53.86 -40.66 -37.23
C ASP A 472 55.10 -41.05 -36.40
N GLU A 473 55.20 -42.34 -36.09
CA GLU A 473 56.28 -42.91 -35.29
C GLU A 473 57.58 -43.12 -36.08
N THR A 474 57.65 -42.67 -37.35
CA THR A 474 58.81 -42.88 -38.25
C THR A 474 60.13 -42.32 -37.70
N ASN A 475 60.12 -41.54 -36.61
CA ASN A 475 61.34 -41.07 -35.94
C ASN A 475 61.34 -41.19 -34.39
N LEU A 476 60.74 -42.26 -33.83
CA LEU A 476 60.96 -42.65 -32.43
C LEU A 476 62.34 -43.31 -32.26
N ALA A 477 63.41 -42.53 -32.38
CA ALA A 477 64.73 -42.95 -31.94
C ALA A 477 64.82 -42.82 -30.42
N TRP A 478 64.93 -43.94 -29.72
CA TRP A 478 65.27 -43.94 -28.29
C TRP A 478 66.76 -43.61 -28.14
N ARG A 479 67.07 -42.35 -27.82
CA ARG A 479 68.31 -41.94 -27.15
C ARG A 479 68.11 -40.73 -26.26
#